data_AF-A0A7V5NW90-F1
#
_entry.id   AF-A0A7V5NW90-F1
#
_cell.length_a   1.000
_cell.length_b   1.000
_cell.length_c   1.000
_cell.angle_alpha   90.00
_cell.angle_beta   90.00
_cell.angle_gamma   90.00
#
_symmetry.space_group_name_H-M   'P 1'
#
loop_
_entity.id
_entity.type
_entity.pdbx_description
1 polymer ?
#
loop_
_entity_poly.entity_id
_entity_poly.type
_entity_poly.pdbx_seq_one_letter_code
_entity_poly.pdbx_strand_id
1 'polypeptide(L)'
;FRGYVKADNIDVLPTDFPAPLSKCMLDISATDEQMVLKSFRCMFNDGFVNSSGYVDYSNGAIKDIAFHFEADNIALNKPEKYQFNIKSCTLDYTQQKNGYLIDGSVVLGKTKYLQDIHLSKVLDSLGKPKIFQKPSQLMMQTKLNVRITESKDIWIDNNLARICLKADVGVIGTLAQPNLTGRIETTEGYIVYLDRKFEITRGVIDFTDPNVINPILDIQAETDIKNYEQPDAEPYHIVFAVTGPADKATITLQSIPALDEANILSLITIGTTREQIFSQSPDKYDTSLKDILLERAEQYSSQKISGYIAGKMANIFDLDDVTIEGNLFNFGDSWGPQLVASKQLSKRMKVTYSTRIGYLNEQSIELDYKLTDHFYLQGQADQEGNAGADLIYRVNFK
;
A
#
# COMPACT_ATOMS: atom_id res chain seq x y z
N PHE A 1 2.26 -10.13 48.42
CA PHE A 1 1.13 -11.06 48.45
C PHE A 1 1.67 -12.46 48.28
N ARG A 2 1.29 -13.46 49.09
CA ARG A 2 1.72 -14.85 48.89
C ARG A 2 0.52 -15.70 48.49
N GLY A 3 0.59 -16.35 47.34
CA GLY A 3 -0.53 -17.14 46.83
C GLY A 3 -0.14 -17.99 45.62
N TYR A 4 -1.01 -18.93 45.28
CA TYR A 4 -0.91 -19.71 44.07
C TYR A 4 -2.28 -19.77 43.40
N VAL A 5 -2.28 -19.82 42.07
CA VAL A 5 -3.47 -20.00 41.24
C VAL A 5 -3.19 -21.16 40.31
N LYS A 6 -4.06 -22.16 40.36
CA LYS A 6 -4.10 -23.22 39.37
C LYS A 6 -5.48 -23.21 38.72
N ALA A 7 -5.51 -23.12 37.39
CA ALA A 7 -6.72 -23.20 36.62
C ALA A 7 -6.52 -24.20 35.49
N ASP A 8 -7.51 -25.05 35.28
CA ASP A 8 -7.49 -26.07 34.24
C ASP A 8 -8.77 -25.95 33.41
N ASN A 9 -8.63 -26.12 32.09
CA ASN A 9 -9.72 -26.08 31.13
C ASN A 9 -10.49 -24.75 31.10
N ILE A 10 -9.75 -23.63 31.09
CA ILE A 10 -10.33 -22.29 30.88
C ILE A 10 -10.19 -21.85 29.42
N ASP A 11 -11.07 -20.96 28.97
CA ASP A 11 -10.95 -20.31 27.67
C ASP A 11 -10.59 -18.84 27.88
N VAL A 12 -9.65 -18.33 27.06
CA VAL A 12 -9.15 -16.96 27.13
C VAL A 12 -9.30 -16.32 25.76
N LEU A 13 -10.01 -15.20 25.68
CA LEU A 13 -10.15 -14.41 24.45
C LEU A 13 -9.45 -13.05 24.62
N PRO A 14 -8.20 -12.91 24.14
CA PRO A 14 -7.55 -11.61 24.08
C PRO A 14 -8.31 -10.64 23.17
N THR A 15 -8.36 -9.35 23.52
CA THR A 15 -9.15 -8.31 22.83
C THR A 15 -8.87 -8.22 21.32
N ASP A 16 -7.64 -8.48 20.90
CA ASP A 16 -7.20 -8.35 19.50
C ASP A 16 -7.04 -9.68 18.77
N PHE A 17 -7.43 -10.80 19.40
CA PHE A 17 -7.33 -12.13 18.79
C PHE A 17 -8.60 -12.51 18.02
N PRO A 18 -8.46 -13.17 16.85
CA PRO A 18 -9.62 -13.55 16.04
C PRO A 18 -10.44 -14.72 16.62
N ALA A 19 -9.87 -15.47 17.57
CA ALA A 19 -10.47 -16.65 18.18
C ALA A 19 -9.94 -16.84 19.61
N PRO A 20 -10.65 -17.58 20.49
CA PRO A 20 -10.18 -17.86 21.84
C PRO A 20 -9.03 -18.87 21.86
N LEU A 21 -8.13 -18.69 22.81
CA LEU A 21 -7.28 -19.75 23.33
C LEU A 21 -8.14 -20.69 24.17
N SER A 22 -8.16 -21.97 23.84
CA SER A 22 -9.04 -22.96 24.47
C SER A 22 -8.27 -23.98 25.30
N LYS A 23 -8.96 -24.66 26.21
CA LYS A 23 -8.38 -25.72 27.06
C LYS A 23 -7.11 -25.26 27.78
N CYS A 24 -7.10 -24.01 28.22
CA CYS A 24 -5.94 -23.43 28.86
C CYS A 24 -5.70 -24.06 30.23
N MET A 25 -4.43 -24.37 30.51
CA MET A 25 -3.92 -24.75 31.81
C MET A 25 -3.00 -23.65 32.30
N LEU A 26 -3.19 -23.21 33.54
CA LEU A 26 -2.47 -22.11 34.16
C LEU A 26 -1.97 -22.55 35.55
N ASP A 27 -0.67 -22.42 35.79
CA ASP A 27 -0.05 -22.59 37.11
C ASP A 27 0.83 -21.37 37.40
N ILE A 28 0.36 -20.50 38.30
CA ILE A 28 1.06 -19.31 38.76
C ILE A 28 1.27 -19.40 40.28
N SER A 29 2.44 -18.99 40.74
CA SER A 29 2.70 -18.69 42.15
C SER A 29 3.26 -17.28 42.29
N ALA A 30 2.87 -16.57 43.35
CA ALA A 30 3.36 -15.24 43.65
C ALA A 30 3.76 -15.13 45.12
N THR A 31 4.80 -14.34 45.38
CA THR A 31 5.29 -13.94 46.69
C THR A 31 5.30 -12.41 46.81
N ASP A 32 5.91 -11.88 47.86
CA ASP A 32 6.07 -10.42 48.00
C ASP A 32 7.11 -9.83 47.05
N GLU A 33 7.96 -10.68 46.46
CA GLU A 33 9.13 -10.28 45.66
C GLU A 33 9.16 -10.88 44.25
N GLN A 34 8.35 -11.92 44.00
CA GLN A 34 8.41 -12.66 42.74
C GLN A 34 7.04 -13.17 42.32
N MET A 35 6.79 -13.20 41.01
CA MET A 35 5.72 -13.97 40.38
C MET A 35 6.35 -14.98 39.43
N VAL A 36 5.95 -16.24 39.53
CA VAL A 36 6.40 -17.33 38.66
C VAL A 36 5.20 -17.88 37.90
N LEU A 37 5.27 -17.82 36.59
CA LEU A 37 4.40 -18.58 35.68
C LEU A 37 5.08 -19.93 35.40
N LYS A 38 4.65 -20.98 36.09
CA LYS A 38 5.22 -22.32 35.88
C LYS A 38 4.81 -22.89 34.54
N SER A 39 3.55 -22.70 34.16
CA SER A 39 3.04 -23.07 32.85
C SER A 39 1.77 -22.30 32.53
N PHE A 40 1.71 -21.79 31.30
CA PHE A 40 0.51 -21.39 30.62
C PHE A 40 0.46 -22.13 29.28
N ARG A 41 -0.37 -23.16 29.17
CA ARG A 41 -0.54 -23.93 27.93
C ARG A 41 -1.96 -23.80 27.46
N CYS A 42 -2.16 -23.44 26.20
CA CYS A 42 -3.49 -23.42 25.58
C CYS A 42 -3.46 -24.05 24.19
N MET A 43 -4.60 -24.58 23.77
CA MET A 43 -4.86 -24.95 22.39
C MET A 43 -5.35 -23.74 21.60
N PHE A 44 -4.90 -23.60 20.37
CA PHE A 44 -5.40 -22.59 19.45
C PHE A 44 -5.57 -23.19 18.06
N ASN A 45 -6.82 -23.35 17.63
CA ASN A 45 -7.20 -24.23 16.53
C ASN A 45 -6.60 -25.64 16.72
N ASP A 46 -5.81 -26.11 15.76
CA ASP A 46 -5.12 -27.41 15.78
C ASP A 46 -3.69 -27.33 16.37
N GLY A 47 -3.26 -26.15 16.81
CA GLY A 47 -1.95 -25.89 17.39
C GLY A 47 -1.99 -25.62 18.88
N PHE A 48 -0.84 -25.25 19.43
CA PHE A 48 -0.71 -24.88 20.84
C PHE A 48 0.16 -23.65 21.04
N VAL A 49 -0.09 -22.97 22.15
CA VAL A 49 0.80 -21.96 22.72
C VAL A 49 1.21 -22.41 24.12
N ASN A 50 2.46 -22.17 24.46
CA ASN A 50 3.03 -22.44 25.76
C ASN A 50 3.85 -21.24 26.23
N SER A 51 3.76 -20.93 27.51
CA SER A 51 4.61 -19.91 28.12
C SER A 51 4.95 -20.25 29.56
N SER A 52 6.15 -19.86 29.98
CA SER A 52 6.63 -20.01 31.34
C SER A 52 7.64 -18.90 31.62
N GLY A 53 7.80 -18.52 32.89
CA GLY A 53 8.74 -17.47 33.23
C GLY A 53 8.54 -16.91 34.62
N TYR A 54 9.19 -15.80 34.90
CA TYR A 54 9.06 -15.09 36.15
C TYR A 54 9.22 -13.59 35.98
N VAL A 55 8.74 -12.87 36.98
CA VAL A 55 8.99 -11.45 37.21
C VAL A 55 9.42 -11.28 38.65
N ASP A 56 10.60 -10.72 38.86
CA ASP A 56 11.05 -10.26 40.16
C ASP A 56 10.71 -8.78 40.29
N TYR A 57 10.24 -8.37 41.45
CA TYR A 57 9.88 -6.99 41.72
C TYR A 57 10.20 -6.62 43.16
N SER A 58 10.62 -5.38 43.36
CA SER A 58 10.75 -4.81 44.69
C SER A 58 10.53 -3.30 44.66
N ASN A 59 9.97 -2.78 45.75
CA ASN A 59 9.61 -1.36 45.88
C ASN A 59 8.71 -0.85 44.73
N GLY A 60 7.79 -1.69 44.24
CA GLY A 60 6.87 -1.35 43.16
C GLY A 60 7.50 -1.27 41.75
N ALA A 61 8.75 -1.72 41.59
CA ALA A 61 9.45 -1.76 40.31
C ALA A 61 9.87 -3.18 39.95
N ILE A 62 9.84 -3.51 38.65
CA ILE A 62 10.40 -4.75 38.11
C ILE A 62 11.93 -4.71 38.29
N LYS A 63 12.49 -5.81 38.79
CA LYS A 63 13.94 -5.99 39.04
C LYS A 63 14.57 -6.96 38.08
N ASP A 64 13.85 -8.01 37.74
CA ASP A 64 14.23 -8.97 36.71
C ASP A 64 12.98 -9.53 36.04
N ILE A 65 13.11 -9.95 34.78
CA ILE A 65 12.05 -10.62 34.04
C ILE A 65 12.69 -11.60 33.07
N ALA A 66 12.14 -12.81 33.03
CA ALA A 66 12.47 -13.79 32.02
C ALA A 66 11.20 -14.59 31.69
N PHE A 67 10.75 -14.50 30.45
CA PHE A 67 9.67 -15.34 29.93
C PHE A 67 10.12 -16.05 28.68
N HIS A 68 9.76 -17.33 28.60
CA HIS A 68 9.83 -18.13 27.40
C HIS A 68 8.43 -18.28 26.82
N PHE A 69 8.31 -18.14 25.52
CA PHE A 69 7.10 -18.34 24.76
C PHE A 69 7.38 -19.27 23.59
N GLU A 70 6.53 -20.27 23.43
CA GLU A 70 6.57 -21.22 22.33
C GLU A 70 5.18 -21.33 21.72
N ALA A 71 5.12 -21.43 20.39
CA ALA A 71 3.89 -21.76 19.69
C ALA A 71 4.17 -22.69 18.52
N ASP A 72 3.25 -23.61 18.27
CA ASP A 72 3.31 -24.56 17.16
C ASP A 72 1.96 -24.60 16.44
N ASN A 73 2.02 -24.64 15.11
CA ASN A 73 0.88 -24.79 14.21
C ASN A 73 -0.28 -23.81 14.49
N ILE A 74 0.04 -22.52 14.61
CA ILE A 74 -0.94 -21.46 14.88
C ILE A 74 -1.48 -20.90 13.56
N ALA A 75 -2.81 -20.89 13.42
CA ALA A 75 -3.51 -20.37 12.25
C ALA A 75 -4.38 -19.15 12.59
N LEU A 76 -3.95 -17.95 12.23
CA LEU A 76 -4.75 -16.73 12.37
C LEU A 76 -5.50 -16.46 11.07
N ASN A 77 -6.81 -16.63 11.09
CA ASN A 77 -7.65 -16.37 9.92
C ASN A 77 -8.57 -15.18 10.17
N LYS A 78 -8.48 -14.18 9.30
CA LYS A 78 -9.47 -13.11 9.21
C LYS A 78 -9.96 -13.07 7.76
N PRO A 79 -11.19 -13.57 7.50
CA PRO A 79 -11.74 -13.64 6.15
C PRO A 79 -11.55 -12.32 5.39
N GLU A 80 -11.22 -12.43 4.10
CA GLU A 80 -10.98 -11.30 3.18
C GLU A 80 -9.81 -10.37 3.57
N LYS A 81 -9.07 -10.66 4.64
CA LYS A 81 -7.91 -9.85 5.06
C LYS A 81 -6.62 -10.64 5.05
N TYR A 82 -6.57 -11.75 5.77
CA TYR A 82 -5.37 -12.56 5.86
C TYR A 82 -5.64 -13.99 6.35
N GLN A 83 -4.77 -14.90 5.92
CA GLN A 83 -4.56 -16.22 6.49
C GLN A 83 -3.10 -16.29 6.91
N PHE A 84 -2.80 -16.17 8.20
CA PHE A 84 -1.44 -16.15 8.71
C PHE A 84 -1.16 -17.43 9.49
N ASN A 85 -0.25 -18.24 8.97
CA ASN A 85 0.09 -19.53 9.57
C ASN A 85 1.51 -19.46 10.13
N ILE A 86 1.66 -19.80 11.40
CA ILE A 86 2.94 -19.93 12.09
C ILE A 86 3.17 -21.42 12.29
N LYS A 87 4.21 -21.97 11.65
CA LYS A 87 4.61 -23.37 11.87
C LYS A 87 5.20 -23.54 13.26
N SER A 88 6.17 -22.69 13.60
CA SER A 88 6.78 -22.65 14.93
C SER A 88 7.18 -21.22 15.28
N CYS A 89 7.18 -20.93 16.57
CA CYS A 89 7.60 -19.66 17.14
C CYS A 89 8.24 -19.93 18.49
N THR A 90 9.42 -19.36 18.71
CA THR A 90 10.11 -19.40 19.99
C THR A 90 10.60 -18.00 20.28
N LEU A 91 10.16 -17.42 21.41
CA LEU A 91 10.50 -16.07 21.83
C LEU A 91 10.90 -16.06 23.30
N ASP A 92 11.98 -15.39 23.62
CA ASP A 92 12.44 -15.12 24.97
C ASP A 92 12.33 -13.62 25.26
N TYR A 93 11.65 -13.27 26.34
CA TYR A 93 11.55 -11.91 26.85
C TYR A 93 12.38 -11.75 28.12
N THR A 94 13.48 -11.00 28.04
CA THR A 94 14.46 -10.90 29.12
C THR A 94 14.78 -9.46 29.49
N GLN A 95 15.14 -9.23 30.76
CA GLN A 95 15.71 -7.95 31.18
C GLN A 95 17.14 -7.78 30.64
N GLN A 96 17.45 -6.57 30.21
CA GLN A 96 18.78 -6.13 29.81
C GLN A 96 19.21 -4.94 30.66
N LYS A 97 20.49 -4.57 30.63
CA LYS A 97 21.03 -3.44 31.42
C LYS A 97 20.22 -2.14 31.29
N ASN A 98 19.71 -1.87 30.09
CA ASN A 98 19.00 -0.62 29.74
C ASN A 98 17.61 -0.87 29.14
N GLY A 99 16.85 -1.87 29.61
CA GLY A 99 15.50 -2.15 29.14
C GLY A 99 15.22 -3.64 29.05
N TYR A 100 14.51 -4.05 28.01
CA TYR A 100 14.13 -5.43 27.80
C TYR A 100 14.42 -5.87 26.37
N LEU A 101 14.52 -7.17 26.13
CA LEU A 101 14.74 -7.76 24.81
C LEU A 101 13.73 -8.88 24.58
N ILE A 102 13.05 -8.83 23.44
CA ILE A 102 12.37 -9.98 22.84
C ILE A 102 13.31 -10.56 21.79
N ASP A 103 13.85 -11.74 22.05
CA ASP A 103 14.76 -12.48 21.16
C ASP A 103 14.08 -13.75 20.66
N GLY A 104 14.34 -14.16 19.42
CA GLY A 104 13.92 -15.51 19.00
C GLY A 104 13.70 -15.67 17.50
N SER A 105 12.87 -16.64 17.14
CA SER A 105 12.59 -16.99 15.75
C SER A 105 11.15 -17.40 15.51
N VAL A 106 10.67 -17.10 14.31
CA VAL A 106 9.35 -17.45 13.79
C VAL A 106 9.52 -18.12 12.44
N VAL A 107 8.90 -19.27 12.25
CA VAL A 107 8.82 -19.94 10.95
C VAL A 107 7.38 -19.85 10.46
N LEU A 108 7.17 -19.17 9.34
CA LEU A 108 5.83 -19.05 8.75
C LEU A 108 5.51 -20.29 7.92
N GLY A 109 4.26 -20.74 8.05
CA GLY A 109 3.63 -21.62 7.10
C GLY A 109 3.07 -20.85 5.92
N LYS A 110 2.21 -21.53 5.14
CA LYS A 110 1.51 -20.91 4.02
C LYS A 110 0.69 -19.71 4.49
N THR A 111 1.12 -18.51 4.15
CA THR A 111 0.47 -17.27 4.58
C THR A 111 -0.13 -16.59 3.37
N LYS A 112 -1.27 -15.92 3.53
CA LYS A 112 -1.93 -15.14 2.49
C LYS A 112 -2.34 -13.78 3.03
N TYR A 113 -1.97 -12.72 2.35
CA TYR A 113 -2.53 -11.39 2.51
C TYR A 113 -3.55 -11.16 1.41
N LEU A 114 -4.82 -11.02 1.80
CA LEU A 114 -5.98 -11.03 0.91
C LEU A 114 -6.64 -9.66 0.76
N GLN A 115 -6.24 -8.70 1.59
CA GLN A 115 -6.94 -7.43 1.67
C GLN A 115 -6.75 -6.61 0.40
N ASP A 116 -7.87 -6.24 -0.22
CA ASP A 116 -7.90 -5.34 -1.36
C ASP A 116 -7.31 -3.97 -1.04
N ILE A 117 -6.53 -3.47 -1.99
CA ILE A 117 -5.90 -2.17 -1.94
C ILE A 117 -6.74 -1.21 -2.78
N HIS A 118 -7.44 -0.31 -2.08
CA HIS A 118 -8.13 0.81 -2.72
C HIS A 118 -7.24 2.05 -2.63
N LEU A 119 -6.67 2.47 -3.78
CA LEU A 119 -5.73 3.58 -3.84
C LEU A 119 -6.33 4.89 -3.28
N SER A 120 -7.63 5.12 -3.45
CA SER A 120 -8.34 6.27 -2.85
C SER A 120 -8.22 6.32 -1.33
N LYS A 121 -8.38 5.16 -0.65
CA LYS A 121 -8.22 5.07 0.81
C LYS A 121 -6.78 5.28 1.26
N VAL A 122 -5.81 4.86 0.43
CA VAL A 122 -4.38 5.08 0.68
C VAL A 122 -4.07 6.58 0.59
N LEU A 123 -4.53 7.26 -0.45
CA LEU A 123 -4.35 8.70 -0.64
C LEU A 123 -5.04 9.51 0.48
N ASP A 124 -6.28 9.17 0.83
CA ASP A 124 -7.01 9.76 1.96
C ASP A 124 -6.25 9.63 3.30
N SER A 125 -5.42 8.59 3.42
CA SER A 125 -4.63 8.32 4.62
C SER A 125 -3.30 9.07 4.68
N LEU A 126 -2.82 9.60 3.54
CA LEU A 126 -1.63 10.47 3.49
C LEU A 126 -1.93 11.87 4.02
N GLY A 127 -3.16 12.38 3.80
CA GLY A 127 -3.58 13.72 4.23
C GLY A 127 -4.14 13.80 5.66
N LYS A 128 -4.37 12.67 6.32
CA LYS A 128 -4.89 12.64 7.70
C LYS A 128 -3.76 12.31 8.67
N PRO A 129 -3.44 13.18 9.65
CA PRO A 129 -2.51 12.80 10.70
C PRO A 129 -3.06 11.57 11.42
N LYS A 130 -2.40 10.43 11.25
CA LYS A 130 -2.71 9.24 12.04
C LYS A 130 -2.47 9.62 13.50
N ILE A 131 -3.52 9.58 14.31
CA ILE A 131 -3.39 9.75 15.77
C ILE A 131 -2.69 8.48 16.26
N PHE A 132 -1.37 8.50 16.28
CA PHE A 132 -0.62 7.48 16.99
C PHE A 132 -0.83 7.71 18.48
N GLN A 133 -1.39 6.70 19.16
CA GLN A 133 -1.31 6.68 20.61
C GLN A 133 0.18 6.77 20.98
N LYS A 134 0.53 7.70 21.88
CA LYS A 134 1.90 7.84 22.35
C LYS A 134 2.36 6.47 22.88
N PRO A 135 3.43 5.87 22.34
CA PRO A 135 3.88 4.55 22.79
C PRO A 135 4.12 4.54 24.30
N SER A 136 3.79 3.42 24.95
CA SER A 136 4.06 3.28 26.38
C SER A 136 5.58 3.25 26.65
N GLN A 137 5.98 3.56 27.88
CA GLN A 137 7.39 3.48 28.28
C GLN A 137 7.97 2.08 28.07
N LEU A 138 7.17 1.05 28.33
CA LEU A 138 7.57 -0.34 28.13
C LEU A 138 7.85 -0.65 26.66
N MET A 139 7.03 -0.13 25.73
CA MET A 139 7.24 -0.32 24.30
C MET A 139 8.52 0.37 23.80
N MET A 140 8.83 1.56 24.32
CA MET A 140 10.07 2.27 23.98
C MET A 140 11.32 1.58 24.54
N GLN A 141 11.20 0.88 25.67
CA GLN A 141 12.32 0.20 26.34
C GLN A 141 12.50 -1.26 25.94
N THR A 142 11.54 -1.85 25.24
CA THR A 142 11.60 -3.24 24.79
C THR A 142 12.14 -3.31 23.37
N LYS A 143 13.35 -3.86 23.24
CA LYS A 143 14.00 -4.11 21.96
C LYS A 143 13.52 -5.42 21.34
N LEU A 144 13.62 -5.49 20.01
CA LEU A 144 13.29 -6.66 19.22
C LEU A 144 14.56 -7.23 18.58
N ASN A 145 14.66 -8.56 18.58
CA ASN A 145 15.58 -9.33 17.75
C ASN A 145 14.91 -10.64 17.35
N VAL A 146 13.92 -10.55 16.45
CA VAL A 146 13.10 -11.70 16.04
C VAL A 146 13.40 -12.04 14.60
N ARG A 147 13.82 -13.28 14.32
CA ARG A 147 14.11 -13.73 12.95
C ARG A 147 12.94 -14.48 12.35
N ILE A 148 12.50 -14.07 11.17
CA ILE A 148 11.54 -14.80 10.35
C ILE A 148 12.34 -15.60 9.32
N THR A 149 12.39 -16.91 9.49
CA THR A 149 13.24 -17.80 8.68
C THR A 149 12.39 -18.84 7.95
N GLU A 150 12.99 -19.47 6.92
CA GLU A 150 12.42 -20.61 6.18
C GLU A 150 11.00 -20.41 5.62
N SER A 151 10.61 -19.14 5.45
CA SER A 151 9.24 -18.76 5.10
C SER A 151 9.17 -18.55 3.58
N LYS A 152 8.69 -19.56 2.85
CA LYS A 152 8.74 -19.60 1.36
C LYS A 152 7.37 -19.57 0.67
N ASP A 153 6.29 -19.61 1.44
CA ASP A 153 4.90 -19.69 0.95
C ASP A 153 4.08 -18.48 1.43
N ILE A 154 4.63 -17.28 1.27
CA ILE A 154 3.93 -16.03 1.63
C ILE A 154 3.29 -15.46 0.36
N TRP A 155 1.95 -15.48 0.32
CA TRP A 155 1.19 -15.00 -0.81
C TRP A 155 0.63 -13.60 -0.54
N ILE A 156 0.81 -12.69 -1.48
CA ILE A 156 -0.04 -11.50 -1.64
C ILE A 156 -1.04 -11.87 -2.73
N ASP A 157 -2.32 -11.90 -2.42
CA ASP A 157 -3.38 -12.37 -3.34
C ASP A 157 -4.60 -11.46 -3.17
N ASN A 158 -4.60 -10.36 -3.93
CA ASN A 158 -5.61 -9.30 -3.85
C ASN A 158 -5.93 -8.73 -5.25
N ASN A 159 -6.78 -7.70 -5.30
CA ASN A 159 -7.17 -7.02 -6.54
C ASN A 159 -6.02 -6.46 -7.40
N LEU A 160 -4.81 -6.26 -6.86
CA LEU A 160 -3.67 -5.69 -7.59
C LEU A 160 -2.60 -6.72 -7.93
N ALA A 161 -2.54 -7.85 -7.25
CA ALA A 161 -1.41 -8.76 -7.39
C ALA A 161 -1.72 -10.16 -6.88
N ARG A 162 -1.09 -11.14 -7.52
CA ARG A 162 -0.96 -12.50 -7.01
C ARG A 162 0.50 -12.91 -7.06
N ILE A 163 1.18 -12.83 -5.93
CA ILE A 163 2.64 -12.97 -5.81
C ILE A 163 2.96 -13.94 -4.67
N CYS A 164 3.83 -14.91 -4.95
CA CYS A 164 4.44 -15.78 -3.95
C CYS A 164 5.83 -15.24 -3.59
N LEU A 165 6.10 -15.17 -2.30
CA LEU A 165 7.30 -14.58 -1.71
C LEU A 165 7.99 -15.58 -0.78
N LYS A 166 9.32 -15.50 -0.77
CA LYS A 166 10.15 -16.03 0.31
C LYS A 166 10.78 -14.88 1.09
N ALA A 167 10.87 -15.04 2.41
CA ALA A 167 11.41 -14.04 3.32
C ALA A 167 12.44 -14.66 4.26
N ASP A 168 13.58 -13.99 4.40
CA ASP A 168 14.54 -14.16 5.48
C ASP A 168 14.81 -12.78 6.08
N VAL A 169 14.07 -12.45 7.14
CA VAL A 169 13.94 -11.07 7.64
C VAL A 169 14.09 -11.05 9.15
N GLY A 170 14.88 -10.12 9.66
CA GLY A 170 14.96 -9.78 11.08
C GLY A 170 14.03 -8.62 11.42
N VAL A 171 13.24 -8.75 12.48
CA VAL A 171 12.50 -7.65 13.10
C VAL A 171 13.33 -7.14 14.27
N ILE A 172 13.79 -5.90 14.15
CA ILE A 172 14.67 -5.23 15.10
C ILE A 172 14.08 -3.90 15.58
N GLY A 173 14.85 -3.11 16.33
CA GLY A 173 14.41 -1.82 16.86
C GLY A 173 13.70 -1.99 18.19
N THR A 174 12.68 -1.17 18.45
CA THR A 174 11.87 -1.25 19.69
C THR A 174 10.42 -1.60 19.37
N LEU A 175 9.64 -2.06 20.34
CA LEU A 175 8.19 -2.25 20.14
C LEU A 175 7.49 -0.93 19.74
N ALA A 176 8.01 0.22 20.17
CA ALA A 176 7.49 1.54 19.79
C ALA A 176 7.87 1.96 18.37
N GLN A 177 9.02 1.49 17.87
CA GLN A 177 9.55 1.81 16.56
C GLN A 177 10.30 0.59 16.01
N PRO A 178 9.57 -0.40 15.47
CA PRO A 178 10.18 -1.59 14.89
C PRO A 178 10.84 -1.23 13.56
N ASN A 179 11.84 -2.02 13.18
CA ASN A 179 12.48 -1.96 11.87
C ASN A 179 12.74 -3.38 11.34
N LEU A 180 13.06 -3.49 10.06
CA LEU A 180 13.30 -4.73 9.36
C LEU A 180 14.74 -4.76 8.82
N THR A 181 15.33 -5.94 8.77
CA THR A 181 16.61 -6.22 8.08
C THR A 181 16.50 -7.53 7.31
N GLY A 182 17.37 -7.75 6.33
CA GLY A 182 17.37 -8.97 5.53
C GLY A 182 16.68 -8.79 4.18
N ARG A 183 16.11 -9.86 3.63
CA ARG A 183 15.67 -9.89 2.24
C ARG A 183 14.32 -10.58 2.05
N ILE A 184 13.51 -10.02 1.16
CA ILE A 184 12.33 -10.66 0.58
C ILE A 184 12.58 -10.83 -0.91
N GLU A 185 12.27 -12.02 -1.42
CA GLU A 185 12.36 -12.33 -2.85
C GLU A 185 11.05 -12.90 -3.35
N THR A 186 10.65 -12.51 -4.55
CA THR A 186 9.53 -13.10 -5.29
C THR A 186 9.97 -14.40 -5.92
N THR A 187 9.16 -15.44 -5.77
CA THR A 187 9.38 -16.74 -6.41
C THR A 187 8.59 -16.87 -7.70
N GLU A 188 7.33 -16.43 -7.70
CA GLU A 188 6.44 -16.44 -8.86
C GLU A 188 5.27 -15.47 -8.66
N GLY A 189 4.62 -15.10 -9.75
CA GLY A 189 3.37 -14.37 -9.73
C GLY A 189 3.37 -13.14 -10.62
N TYR A 190 2.27 -12.40 -10.55
CA TYR A 190 2.02 -11.25 -11.41
C TYR A 190 1.40 -10.09 -10.64
N ILE A 191 1.59 -8.90 -11.19
CA ILE A 191 0.85 -7.69 -10.83
C ILE A 191 -0.22 -7.47 -11.88
N VAL A 192 -1.39 -7.02 -11.45
CA VAL A 192 -2.49 -6.64 -12.32
C VAL A 192 -2.53 -5.13 -12.43
N TYR A 193 -2.43 -4.63 -13.65
CA TYR A 193 -2.72 -3.24 -13.97
C TYR A 193 -3.85 -3.22 -15.00
N LEU A 194 -4.99 -2.64 -14.61
CA LEU A 194 -6.24 -2.70 -15.39
C LEU A 194 -6.68 -4.16 -15.62
N ASP A 195 -6.69 -4.61 -16.87
CA ASP A 195 -6.98 -5.98 -17.32
C ASP A 195 -5.69 -6.80 -17.59
N ARG A 196 -4.52 -6.20 -17.40
CA ARG A 196 -3.23 -6.78 -17.84
C ARG A 196 -2.45 -7.36 -16.70
N LYS A 197 -1.90 -8.55 -16.93
CA LYS A 197 -0.97 -9.21 -16.02
C LYS A 197 0.46 -8.92 -16.45
N PHE A 198 1.22 -8.37 -15.52
CA PHE A 198 2.66 -8.21 -15.62
C PHE A 198 3.30 -9.31 -14.78
N GLU A 199 3.85 -10.33 -15.44
CA GLU A 199 4.51 -11.45 -14.79
C GLU A 199 5.84 -10.97 -14.20
N ILE A 200 6.07 -11.25 -12.92
CA ILE A 200 7.29 -10.81 -12.23
C ILE A 200 8.42 -11.77 -12.60
N THR A 201 9.40 -11.28 -13.36
CA THR A 201 10.60 -12.04 -13.72
C THR A 201 11.73 -11.86 -12.70
N ARG A 202 11.68 -10.77 -11.93
CA ARG A 202 12.58 -10.51 -10.79
C ARG A 202 11.88 -9.68 -9.73
N GLY A 203 12.01 -10.03 -8.46
CA GLY A 203 11.50 -9.20 -7.38
C GLY A 203 12.32 -9.38 -6.13
N VAL A 204 13.22 -8.44 -5.84
CA VAL A 204 14.07 -8.44 -4.65
C VAL A 204 13.83 -7.16 -3.88
N ILE A 205 13.67 -7.31 -2.57
CA ILE A 205 13.49 -6.21 -1.62
C ILE A 205 14.50 -6.43 -0.49
N ASP A 206 15.50 -5.55 -0.42
CA ASP A 206 16.61 -5.63 0.52
C ASP A 206 16.47 -4.58 1.63
N PHE A 207 16.35 -5.02 2.87
CA PHE A 207 16.32 -4.17 4.05
C PHE A 207 17.73 -4.06 4.63
N THR A 208 18.46 -3.02 4.20
CA THR A 208 19.88 -2.84 4.53
C THR A 208 20.13 -1.85 5.67
N ASP A 209 19.21 -0.93 5.95
CA ASP A 209 19.37 0.09 7.00
C ASP A 209 18.66 -0.33 8.30
N PRO A 210 19.40 -0.58 9.40
CA PRO A 210 18.81 -0.98 10.67
C PRO A 210 18.09 0.15 11.42
N ASN A 211 18.11 1.39 10.92
CA ASN A 211 17.48 2.56 11.58
C ASN A 211 16.21 3.08 10.87
N VAL A 212 16.07 2.82 9.57
CA VAL A 212 14.92 3.29 8.76
C VAL A 212 14.39 2.15 7.88
N ILE A 213 13.06 1.99 7.83
CA ILE A 213 12.42 1.10 6.85
C ILE A 213 12.40 1.81 5.49
N ASN A 214 13.49 1.69 4.74
CA ASN A 214 13.59 2.16 3.35
C ASN A 214 14.37 1.12 2.51
N PRO A 215 13.72 0.03 2.08
CA PRO A 215 14.41 -1.05 1.40
C PRO A 215 14.90 -0.63 0.01
N ILE A 216 15.93 -1.30 -0.47
CA ILE A 216 16.35 -1.24 -1.88
C ILE A 216 15.47 -2.19 -2.67
N LEU A 217 14.79 -1.64 -3.68
CA LEU A 217 13.93 -2.37 -4.59
C LEU A 217 14.72 -2.76 -5.84
N ASP A 218 14.47 -3.96 -6.33
CA ASP A 218 14.94 -4.45 -7.62
C ASP A 218 13.90 -5.41 -8.19
N ILE A 219 12.93 -4.82 -8.89
CA ILE A 219 11.74 -5.50 -9.37
C ILE A 219 11.68 -5.33 -10.88
N GLN A 220 11.44 -6.41 -11.60
CA GLN A 220 11.20 -6.45 -13.03
C GLN A 220 9.95 -7.30 -13.30
N ALA A 221 9.07 -6.78 -14.14
CA ALA A 221 7.89 -7.48 -14.59
C ALA A 221 7.64 -7.24 -16.08
N GLU A 222 7.02 -8.22 -16.73
CA GLU A 222 6.93 -8.27 -18.19
C GLU A 222 5.52 -8.63 -18.64
N THR A 223 5.10 -8.13 -19.80
CA THR A 223 3.82 -8.46 -20.41
C THR A 223 3.88 -8.28 -21.92
N ASP A 224 3.09 -9.04 -22.67
CA ASP A 224 2.95 -8.89 -24.11
C ASP A 224 1.60 -8.25 -24.44
N ILE A 225 1.61 -7.14 -25.17
CA ILE A 225 0.41 -6.39 -25.53
C ILE A 225 0.24 -6.34 -27.04
N LYS A 226 -0.87 -6.89 -27.54
CA LYS A 226 -1.27 -6.72 -28.94
C LYS A 226 -1.89 -5.36 -29.15
N ASN A 227 -1.49 -4.71 -30.23
CA ASN A 227 -2.10 -3.48 -30.67
C ASN A 227 -3.45 -3.78 -31.35
N TYR A 228 -4.53 -3.17 -30.86
CA TYR A 228 -5.86 -3.43 -31.38
C TYR A 228 -6.11 -2.84 -32.77
N GLU A 229 -5.41 -1.76 -33.15
CA GLU A 229 -5.51 -1.21 -34.52
C GLU A 229 -4.73 -2.02 -35.54
N GLN A 230 -3.81 -2.86 -35.07
CA GLN A 230 -2.98 -3.72 -35.91
C GLN A 230 -3.00 -5.16 -35.35
N PRO A 231 -4.15 -5.85 -35.40
CA PRO A 231 -4.31 -7.18 -34.79
C PRO A 231 -3.41 -8.25 -35.44
N ASP A 232 -2.98 -8.01 -36.68
CA ASP A 232 -2.06 -8.87 -37.43
C ASP A 232 -0.57 -8.58 -37.14
N ALA A 233 -0.25 -7.52 -36.38
CA ALA A 233 1.13 -7.20 -36.01
C ALA A 233 1.62 -8.06 -34.83
N GLU A 234 2.94 -8.20 -34.74
CA GLU A 234 3.59 -8.82 -33.57
C GLU A 234 3.25 -8.02 -32.30
N PRO A 235 3.04 -8.69 -31.15
CA PRO A 235 2.79 -8.02 -29.89
C PRO A 235 4.01 -7.20 -29.44
N TYR A 236 3.74 -6.14 -28.69
CA TYR A 236 4.79 -5.41 -28.00
C TYR A 236 5.11 -6.12 -26.69
N HIS A 237 6.36 -6.55 -26.56
CA HIS A 237 6.90 -7.04 -25.30
C HIS A 237 7.29 -5.85 -24.42
N ILE A 238 6.61 -5.67 -23.30
CA ILE A 238 6.79 -4.56 -22.37
C ILE A 238 7.54 -5.04 -21.14
N VAL A 239 8.63 -4.35 -20.80
CA VAL A 239 9.40 -4.55 -19.58
C VAL A 239 9.20 -3.34 -18.66
N PHE A 240 8.73 -3.60 -17.44
CA PHE A 240 8.61 -2.65 -16.35
C PHE A 240 9.65 -2.97 -15.29
N ALA A 241 10.43 -1.97 -14.85
CA ALA A 241 11.36 -2.16 -13.75
C ALA A 241 11.28 -1.04 -12.71
N VAL A 242 11.48 -1.42 -11.44
CA VAL A 242 11.58 -0.52 -10.30
C VAL A 242 12.88 -0.81 -9.56
N THR A 243 13.76 0.18 -9.51
CA THR A 243 15.09 0.01 -8.92
C THR A 243 15.44 1.15 -7.95
N GLY A 244 16.20 0.82 -6.90
CA GLY A 244 16.75 1.79 -5.95
C GLY A 244 15.98 1.88 -4.63
N PRO A 245 16.34 2.81 -3.74
CA PRO A 245 15.66 3.00 -2.45
C PRO A 245 14.17 3.29 -2.64
N ALA A 246 13.30 2.70 -1.82
CA ALA A 246 11.84 2.82 -1.98
C ALA A 246 11.33 4.27 -1.97
N ASP A 247 11.94 5.16 -1.18
CA ASP A 247 11.61 6.59 -1.13
C ASP A 247 12.00 7.38 -2.39
N LYS A 248 12.93 6.86 -3.19
CA LYS A 248 13.49 7.48 -4.40
C LYS A 248 13.56 6.49 -5.57
N ALA A 249 12.63 5.55 -5.61
CA ALA A 249 12.65 4.47 -6.58
C ALA A 249 12.56 5.03 -8.00
N THR A 250 13.43 4.54 -8.89
CA THR A 250 13.38 4.86 -10.32
C THR A 250 12.53 3.81 -11.00
N ILE A 251 11.59 4.26 -11.82
CA ILE A 251 10.70 3.43 -12.60
C ILE A 251 11.11 3.56 -14.07
N THR A 252 11.26 2.44 -14.76
CA THR A 252 11.56 2.42 -16.20
C THR A 252 10.57 1.54 -16.94
N LEU A 253 10.23 1.97 -18.15
CA LEU A 253 9.35 1.27 -19.08
C LEU A 253 10.09 1.12 -20.40
N GLN A 254 10.14 -0.10 -20.92
CA GLN A 254 10.77 -0.44 -22.19
C GLN A 254 9.83 -1.31 -23.00
N SER A 255 9.97 -1.25 -24.32
CA SER A 255 9.17 -2.05 -25.25
C SER A 255 10.01 -2.60 -26.39
N ILE A 256 9.61 -3.75 -26.91
CA ILE A 256 10.11 -4.34 -28.15
C ILE A 256 8.90 -4.75 -28.99
N PRO A 257 8.68 -4.19 -30.20
CA PRO A 257 9.46 -3.11 -30.84
C PRO A 257 9.55 -1.82 -30.02
N ALA A 258 10.60 -1.03 -30.23
CA ALA A 258 10.88 0.15 -29.42
C ALA A 258 9.84 1.26 -29.62
N LEU A 259 9.20 1.66 -28.53
CA LEU A 259 8.31 2.81 -28.41
C LEU A 259 8.89 3.81 -27.39
N ASP A 260 8.47 5.06 -27.50
CA ASP A 260 8.68 6.02 -26.42
C ASP A 260 7.77 5.73 -25.21
N GLU A 261 8.12 6.28 -24.05
CA GLU A 261 7.40 6.02 -22.80
C GLU A 261 5.92 6.40 -22.89
N ALA A 262 5.58 7.47 -23.61
CA ALA A 262 4.20 7.92 -23.77
C ALA A 262 3.35 6.93 -24.59
N ASN A 263 3.93 6.32 -25.63
CA ASN A 263 3.28 5.28 -26.41
C ASN A 263 3.18 3.96 -25.65
N ILE A 264 4.18 3.62 -24.83
CA ILE A 264 4.09 2.46 -23.92
C ILE A 264 2.92 2.64 -22.96
N LEU A 265 2.81 3.80 -22.31
CA LEU A 265 1.70 4.10 -21.39
C LEU A 265 0.35 4.08 -22.09
N SER A 266 0.26 4.61 -23.31
CA SER A 266 -0.94 4.54 -24.15
C SER A 266 -1.32 3.08 -24.44
N LEU A 267 -0.37 2.28 -24.90
CA LEU A 267 -0.59 0.88 -25.22
C LEU A 267 -1.06 0.07 -23.99
N ILE A 268 -0.45 0.29 -22.83
CA ILE A 268 -0.86 -0.35 -21.58
C ILE A 268 -2.30 0.06 -21.19
N THR A 269 -2.62 1.35 -21.29
CA THR A 269 -3.89 1.91 -20.77
C THR A 269 -5.07 1.64 -21.71
N ILE A 270 -4.90 1.95 -22.99
CA ILE A 270 -5.98 1.94 -24.00
C ILE A 270 -5.79 0.90 -25.10
N GLY A 271 -4.63 0.25 -25.20
CA GLY A 271 -4.37 -0.82 -26.16
C GLY A 271 -3.92 -0.40 -27.57
N THR A 272 -3.57 0.88 -27.77
CA THR A 272 -3.03 1.42 -29.05
C THR A 272 -2.00 2.53 -28.78
N THR A 273 -1.13 2.86 -29.75
CA THR A 273 -0.14 3.94 -29.62
C THR A 273 -0.75 5.30 -29.92
N ARG A 274 -0.12 6.38 -29.46
CA ARG A 274 -0.60 7.74 -29.67
C ARG A 274 -0.56 8.12 -31.14
N GLU A 275 0.50 7.76 -31.88
CA GLU A 275 0.56 8.10 -33.30
C GLU A 275 -0.65 7.57 -34.05
N GLN A 276 -1.15 6.38 -33.71
CA GLN A 276 -2.28 5.76 -34.38
C GLN A 276 -3.60 6.45 -34.04
N ILE A 277 -3.80 6.85 -32.78
CA ILE A 277 -4.94 7.68 -32.36
C ILE A 277 -4.99 8.99 -33.17
N PHE A 278 -3.84 9.63 -33.39
CA PHE A 278 -3.77 10.98 -33.98
C PHE A 278 -3.48 11.01 -35.49
N SER A 279 -3.11 9.88 -36.10
CA SER A 279 -2.82 9.79 -37.55
C SER A 279 -4.04 9.42 -38.40
N GLN A 280 -5.17 9.06 -37.79
CA GLN A 280 -6.43 8.90 -38.52
C GLN A 280 -7.04 10.28 -38.83
N SER A 281 -7.26 10.56 -40.12
CA SER A 281 -7.88 11.81 -40.57
C SER A 281 -9.31 11.98 -39.99
N PRO A 282 -9.78 13.23 -39.75
CA PRO A 282 -11.10 13.51 -39.13
C PRO A 282 -12.30 12.83 -39.81
N ASP A 283 -12.18 12.52 -41.11
CA ASP A 283 -13.26 11.95 -41.92
C ASP A 283 -13.43 10.42 -41.80
N LYS A 284 -12.55 9.74 -41.05
CA LYS A 284 -12.67 8.30 -40.75
C LYS A 284 -12.32 8.04 -39.29
N TYR A 285 -13.13 8.56 -38.37
CA TYR A 285 -13.20 7.97 -37.03
C TYR A 285 -13.75 6.54 -37.19
N ASP A 286 -12.86 5.55 -37.22
CA ASP A 286 -13.25 4.14 -37.28
C ASP A 286 -14.13 3.79 -36.07
N THR A 287 -15.25 3.11 -36.33
CA THR A 287 -16.24 2.72 -35.31
C THR A 287 -15.59 1.79 -34.27
N SER A 288 -14.55 1.05 -34.69
CA SER A 288 -13.75 0.13 -33.87
C SER A 288 -13.06 0.81 -32.67
N LEU A 289 -12.47 2.00 -32.84
CA LEU A 289 -11.79 2.70 -31.74
C LEU A 289 -12.78 3.27 -30.72
N LYS A 290 -13.92 3.78 -31.17
CA LYS A 290 -14.99 4.25 -30.26
C LYS A 290 -15.55 3.10 -29.43
N ASP A 291 -15.78 1.94 -30.03
CA ASP A 291 -16.31 0.76 -29.33
C ASP A 291 -15.29 0.19 -28.32
N ILE A 292 -14.00 0.16 -28.65
CA ILE A 292 -12.92 -0.27 -27.74
C ILE A 292 -12.75 0.71 -26.57
N LEU A 293 -12.83 2.01 -26.83
CA LEU A 293 -12.76 3.04 -25.79
C LEU A 293 -14.02 3.05 -24.91
N LEU A 294 -15.19 2.71 -25.47
CA LEU A 294 -16.44 2.51 -24.71
C LEU A 294 -16.35 1.27 -23.83
N GLU A 295 -15.92 0.12 -24.35
CA GLU A 295 -15.71 -1.12 -23.57
C GLU A 295 -14.70 -0.89 -22.44
N ARG A 296 -13.57 -0.25 -22.75
CA ARG A 296 -12.55 0.08 -21.75
C ARG A 296 -13.05 1.08 -20.74
N ALA A 297 -13.77 2.13 -21.13
CA ALA A 297 -14.26 3.09 -20.15
C ALA A 297 -15.47 2.58 -19.34
N GLU A 298 -16.27 1.65 -19.85
CA GLU A 298 -17.27 0.93 -19.05
C GLU A 298 -16.57 0.07 -17.98
N GLN A 299 -15.49 -0.63 -18.35
CA GLN A 299 -14.65 -1.37 -17.41
C GLN A 299 -13.92 -0.45 -16.40
N TYR A 300 -13.46 0.74 -16.82
CA TYR A 300 -12.57 1.62 -16.04
C TYR A 300 -13.26 2.81 -15.35
N SER A 301 -14.48 3.18 -15.72
CA SER A 301 -15.30 4.17 -14.98
C SER A 301 -15.68 3.67 -13.58
N SER A 302 -15.69 2.35 -13.39
CA SER A 302 -15.88 1.70 -12.08
C SER A 302 -14.62 1.77 -11.18
N GLN A 303 -13.43 2.00 -11.77
CA GLN A 303 -12.14 2.04 -11.07
C GLN A 303 -11.38 3.29 -11.50
N LYS A 304 -11.67 4.42 -10.84
CA LYS A 304 -11.01 5.72 -11.03
C LYS A 304 -9.49 5.60 -11.29
N ILE A 305 -9.09 5.62 -12.57
CA ILE A 305 -7.68 5.60 -13.05
C ILE A 305 -6.94 6.91 -12.69
N SER A 306 -7.63 7.89 -12.10
CA SER A 306 -7.08 9.21 -11.77
C SER A 306 -5.86 9.21 -10.83
N GLY A 307 -5.57 8.12 -10.11
CA GLY A 307 -4.60 8.15 -8.99
C GLY A 307 -3.11 8.11 -9.35
N TYR A 308 -2.69 7.48 -10.45
CA TYR A 308 -1.26 7.17 -10.66
C TYR A 308 -0.45 8.31 -11.31
N ILE A 309 -1.02 9.01 -12.29
CA ILE A 309 -0.37 10.13 -12.98
C ILE A 309 -0.51 11.44 -12.17
N ALA A 310 -1.66 11.63 -11.53
CA ALA A 310 -1.95 12.80 -10.69
C ALA A 310 -1.04 12.91 -9.45
N GLY A 311 -0.83 11.79 -8.75
CA GLY A 311 -0.11 11.77 -7.46
C GLY A 311 1.38 12.10 -7.56
N LYS A 312 2.03 11.85 -8.71
CA LYS A 312 3.45 12.17 -8.92
C LYS A 312 3.67 13.64 -9.32
N MET A 313 2.73 14.24 -10.06
CA MET A 313 2.79 15.66 -10.43
C MET A 313 2.38 16.59 -9.28
N ALA A 314 1.37 16.22 -8.49
CA ALA A 314 0.91 17.04 -7.36
C ALA A 314 2.01 17.29 -6.32
N ASN A 315 2.82 16.27 -6.02
CA ASN A 315 3.89 16.35 -5.02
C ASN A 315 5.14 17.13 -5.47
N ILE A 316 5.40 17.24 -6.78
CA ILE A 316 6.56 17.98 -7.32
C ILE A 316 6.26 19.48 -7.41
N PHE A 317 5.00 19.85 -7.67
CA PHE A 317 4.57 21.23 -7.91
C PHE A 317 3.75 21.85 -6.75
N ASP A 318 3.63 21.15 -5.61
CA ASP A 318 2.85 21.58 -4.44
C ASP A 318 1.40 21.93 -4.83
N LEU A 319 0.74 21.01 -5.53
CA LEU A 319 -0.65 21.16 -6.00
C LEU A 319 -1.58 20.39 -5.07
N ASP A 320 -2.77 20.92 -4.81
CA ASP A 320 -3.75 20.32 -3.90
C ASP A 320 -4.54 19.18 -4.57
N ASP A 321 -4.74 19.27 -5.88
CA ASP A 321 -5.49 18.27 -6.65
C ASP A 321 -5.01 18.22 -8.11
N VAL A 322 -4.95 17.01 -8.68
CA VAL A 322 -4.71 16.80 -10.11
C VAL A 322 -5.70 15.76 -10.61
N THR A 323 -6.54 16.15 -11.55
CA THR A 323 -7.64 15.34 -12.08
C THR A 323 -7.61 15.32 -13.61
N ILE A 324 -8.38 14.38 -14.18
CA ILE A 324 -8.66 14.36 -15.62
C ILE A 324 -10.15 14.59 -15.75
N GLU A 325 -10.53 15.67 -16.43
CA GLU A 325 -11.93 16.07 -16.65
C GLU A 325 -12.24 16.12 -18.15
N GLY A 326 -13.51 16.34 -18.50
CA GLY A 326 -13.95 16.44 -19.89
C GLY A 326 -14.47 15.13 -20.49
N ASN A 327 -14.94 15.20 -21.73
CA ASN A 327 -15.45 14.03 -22.43
C ASN A 327 -14.26 13.18 -22.89
N LEU A 328 -13.96 12.10 -22.15
CA LEU A 328 -12.88 11.16 -22.46
C LEU A 328 -13.08 10.40 -23.79
N PHE A 329 -14.18 10.64 -24.50
CA PHE A 329 -14.65 9.91 -25.66
C PHE A 329 -14.68 10.73 -26.96
N ASN A 330 -14.29 12.02 -26.93
CA ASN A 330 -14.30 12.86 -28.12
C ASN A 330 -13.14 13.88 -28.12
N PHE A 331 -12.06 13.57 -28.85
CA PHE A 331 -10.83 14.37 -28.91
C PHE A 331 -10.85 15.48 -30.00
N GLY A 332 -11.92 15.54 -30.81
CA GLY A 332 -12.02 16.45 -31.97
C GLY A 332 -12.86 17.72 -31.75
N ASP A 333 -13.57 17.84 -30.62
CA ASP A 333 -14.42 19.00 -30.30
C ASP A 333 -13.86 19.78 -29.09
N SER A 334 -14.38 20.98 -28.84
CA SER A 334 -13.97 21.91 -27.77
C SER A 334 -14.11 21.38 -26.33
N TRP A 335 -14.53 20.13 -26.14
CA TRP A 335 -14.77 19.47 -24.85
C TRP A 335 -14.09 18.07 -24.72
N GLY A 336 -12.90 17.91 -25.30
CA GLY A 336 -12.08 16.70 -25.11
C GLY A 336 -11.48 16.52 -23.70
N PRO A 337 -10.76 15.42 -23.44
CA PRO A 337 -10.14 15.16 -22.14
C PRO A 337 -9.05 16.18 -21.81
N GLN A 338 -9.14 16.74 -20.61
CA GLN A 338 -8.22 17.76 -20.11
C GLN A 338 -7.59 17.29 -18.80
N LEU A 339 -6.29 17.55 -18.67
CA LEU A 339 -5.59 17.47 -17.40
C LEU A 339 -5.89 18.77 -16.64
N VAL A 340 -6.41 18.63 -15.42
CA VAL A 340 -6.74 19.75 -14.54
C VAL A 340 -5.88 19.64 -13.30
N ALA A 341 -5.15 20.70 -12.99
CA ALA A 341 -4.32 20.84 -11.80
C ALA A 341 -4.81 22.05 -11.01
N SER A 342 -5.10 21.89 -9.73
CA SER A 342 -5.58 23.01 -8.91
C SER A 342 -4.78 23.20 -7.63
N LYS A 343 -4.73 24.46 -7.19
CA LYS A 343 -4.08 24.88 -5.95
C LYS A 343 -4.92 25.92 -5.22
N GLN A 344 -5.24 25.63 -3.97
CA GLN A 344 -5.92 26.50 -3.02
C GLN A 344 -4.91 27.46 -2.38
N LEU A 345 -4.73 28.62 -3.00
CA LEU A 345 -3.81 29.66 -2.50
C LEU A 345 -4.26 30.28 -1.16
N SER A 346 -5.56 30.25 -0.85
CA SER A 346 -6.11 30.64 0.45
C SER A 346 -7.52 30.07 0.65
N LYS A 347 -8.13 30.24 1.84
CA LYS A 347 -9.55 29.86 2.08
C LYS A 347 -10.56 30.49 1.11
N ARG A 348 -10.17 31.52 0.38
CA ARG A 348 -11.03 32.25 -0.57
C ARG A 348 -10.51 32.27 -2.00
N MET A 349 -9.35 31.66 -2.28
CA MET A 349 -8.71 31.77 -3.59
C MET A 349 -8.19 30.41 -4.04
N LYS A 350 -8.62 29.98 -5.22
CA LYS A 350 -8.17 28.75 -5.89
C LYS A 350 -7.73 29.10 -7.30
N VAL A 351 -6.59 28.55 -7.71
CA VAL A 351 -6.12 28.63 -9.09
C VAL A 351 -6.24 27.25 -9.70
N THR A 352 -6.80 27.19 -10.89
CA THR A 352 -6.97 25.97 -11.67
C THR A 352 -6.22 26.15 -12.99
N TYR A 353 -5.27 25.27 -13.27
CA TYR A 353 -4.62 25.15 -14.56
C TYR A 353 -5.23 23.97 -15.31
N SER A 354 -5.56 24.16 -16.59
CA SER A 354 -6.09 23.10 -17.45
C SER A 354 -5.32 23.06 -18.77
N THR A 355 -5.06 21.85 -19.26
CA THR A 355 -4.46 21.62 -20.58
C THR A 355 -5.09 20.41 -21.26
N ARG A 356 -5.33 20.50 -22.57
CA ARG A 356 -5.91 19.38 -23.33
C ARG A 356 -4.87 18.29 -23.57
N ILE A 357 -5.27 17.03 -23.36
CA ILE A 357 -4.40 15.88 -23.60
C ILE A 357 -4.27 15.69 -25.12
N GLY A 358 -3.05 15.85 -25.64
CA GLY A 358 -2.75 15.78 -27.08
C GLY A 358 -2.46 17.13 -27.75
N TYR A 359 -2.86 18.24 -27.12
CA TYR A 359 -2.63 19.60 -27.60
C TYR A 359 -2.08 20.48 -26.46
N LEU A 360 -0.78 20.33 -26.18
CA LEU A 360 -0.09 21.01 -25.08
C LEU A 360 -0.01 22.54 -25.25
N ASN A 361 -0.34 23.05 -26.43
CA ASN A 361 -0.45 24.47 -26.77
C ASN A 361 -1.82 25.08 -26.42
N GLU A 362 -2.78 24.27 -25.97
CA GLU A 362 -4.09 24.73 -25.52
C GLU A 362 -4.12 24.62 -23.99
N GLN A 363 -3.85 25.74 -23.33
CA GLN A 363 -3.79 25.84 -21.88
C GLN A 363 -4.70 26.98 -21.42
N SER A 364 -5.42 26.77 -20.32
CA SER A 364 -6.14 27.85 -19.66
C SER A 364 -5.87 27.89 -18.17
N ILE A 365 -5.87 29.10 -17.63
CA ILE A 365 -5.73 29.39 -16.22
C ILE A 365 -7.04 30.02 -15.76
N GLU A 366 -7.61 29.46 -14.70
CA GLU A 366 -8.78 29.99 -14.02
C GLU A 366 -8.41 30.38 -12.58
N LEU A 367 -8.93 31.53 -12.15
CA LEU A 367 -8.83 32.04 -10.79
C LEU A 367 -10.23 32.19 -10.22
N ASP A 368 -10.53 31.37 -9.21
CA ASP A 368 -11.75 31.45 -8.41
C ASP A 368 -11.48 32.23 -7.12
N TYR A 369 -12.17 33.35 -6.92
CA TYR A 369 -12.10 34.17 -5.71
C TYR A 369 -13.47 34.31 -5.02
N LYS A 370 -13.58 33.75 -3.82
CA LYS A 370 -14.77 33.83 -2.97
C LYS A 370 -14.89 35.20 -2.32
N LEU A 371 -15.79 36.04 -2.81
CA LEU A 371 -16.10 37.35 -2.24
C LEU A 371 -16.92 37.22 -0.95
N THR A 372 -17.96 36.38 -0.98
CA THR A 372 -18.85 36.07 0.15
C THR A 372 -19.28 34.60 0.09
N ASP A 373 -20.13 34.15 1.01
CA ASP A 373 -20.66 32.77 0.95
C ASP A 373 -21.53 32.47 -0.27
N HIS A 374 -22.02 33.50 -0.96
CA HIS A 374 -22.88 33.34 -2.13
C HIS A 374 -22.30 33.96 -3.40
N PHE A 375 -21.30 34.84 -3.31
CA PHE A 375 -20.71 35.54 -4.46
C PHE A 375 -19.25 35.13 -4.69
N TYR A 376 -18.93 34.79 -5.93
CA TYR A 376 -17.63 34.35 -6.39
C TYR A 376 -17.25 35.16 -7.63
N LEU A 377 -16.02 35.63 -7.68
CA LEU A 377 -15.42 36.21 -8.88
C LEU A 377 -14.58 35.12 -9.53
N GLN A 378 -14.89 34.77 -10.77
CA GLN A 378 -14.12 33.82 -11.57
C GLN A 378 -13.46 34.59 -12.71
N GLY A 379 -12.16 34.40 -12.90
CA GLY A 379 -11.44 34.92 -14.06
C GLY A 379 -10.78 33.78 -14.80
N GLN A 380 -10.86 33.77 -16.13
CA GLN A 380 -10.21 32.77 -16.97
C GLN A 380 -9.39 33.47 -18.06
N ALA A 381 -8.24 32.90 -18.40
CA ALA A 381 -7.44 33.29 -19.55
C ALA A 381 -6.85 32.06 -20.24
N ASP A 382 -6.80 32.09 -21.57
CA ASP A 382 -6.16 31.06 -22.38
C ASP A 382 -4.87 31.57 -23.08
N GLN A 383 -4.16 30.67 -23.75
CA GLN A 383 -2.91 31.00 -24.46
C GLN A 383 -3.12 31.77 -25.77
N GLU A 384 -4.33 31.79 -26.31
CA GLU A 384 -4.66 32.55 -27.53
C GLU A 384 -4.97 34.02 -27.23
N GLY A 385 -4.96 34.40 -25.95
CA GLY A 385 -5.18 35.75 -25.48
C GLY A 385 -6.66 36.06 -25.22
N ASN A 386 -7.54 35.06 -25.22
CA ASN A 386 -8.91 35.23 -24.78
C ASN A 386 -8.93 35.24 -23.24
N ALA A 387 -9.59 36.25 -22.67
CA ALA A 387 -9.76 36.36 -21.23
C ALA A 387 -11.19 36.78 -20.90
N GLY A 388 -11.74 36.21 -19.83
CA GLY A 388 -13.08 36.47 -19.33
C GLY A 388 -13.09 36.62 -17.81
N ALA A 389 -14.08 37.33 -17.31
CA ALA A 389 -14.32 37.44 -15.88
C ALA A 389 -15.82 37.46 -15.58
N ASP A 390 -16.25 36.58 -14.69
CA ASP A 390 -17.64 36.36 -14.33
C ASP A 390 -17.86 36.57 -12.83
N LEU A 391 -19.00 37.16 -12.48
CA LEU A 391 -19.49 37.22 -11.11
C LEU A 391 -20.58 36.15 -10.93
N ILE A 392 -20.25 35.10 -10.19
CA ILE A 392 -21.09 33.93 -9.99
C ILE A 392 -21.81 34.03 -8.65
N TYR A 393 -23.14 33.92 -8.68
CA TYR A 393 -23.98 33.78 -7.49
C TYR A 393 -24.37 32.31 -7.30
N ARG A 394 -23.96 31.69 -6.19
CA ARG A 394 -24.29 30.28 -5.86
C ARG A 394 -25.33 30.21 -4.76
N VAL A 395 -26.39 29.43 -5.00
CA VAL A 395 -27.44 29.12 -4.01
C VAL A 395 -27.29 27.65 -3.63
N ASN A 396 -27.08 27.40 -2.33
CA ASN A 396 -27.05 26.04 -1.81
C ASN A 396 -28.46 25.65 -1.36
N PHE A 397 -29.06 24.67 -2.02
CA PHE A 397 -30.30 24.06 -1.56
C PHE A 397 -29.97 22.94 -0.57
N LYS A 398 -30.75 22.88 0.52
CA LYS A 398 -30.69 21.78 1.50
C LYS A 398 -31.61 20.65 1.10
#